data_AF-A0AAU9URY6-F1
#
_entry.id   AF-A0AAU9URY6-F1
#
_cell.length_a   1.000
_cell.length_b   1.000
_cell.length_c   1.000
_cell.angle_alpha   90.00
_cell.angle_beta   90.00
_cell.angle_gamma   90.00
#
_symmetry.space_group_name_H-M   'P 1'
#
loop_
_entity.id
_entity.type
_entity.pdbx_description
1 polymer ?
#
loop_
_entity_poly.entity_id
_entity_poly.type
_entity_poly.pdbx_seq_one_letter_code
_entity_poly.pdbx_strand_id
1 'polypeptide(L)'
;MLSHAVRLPDIPMWAGFNSAVTKDDSPQQLMSYLTPINASPTAHPVVLKTMEQCIKILEEVNQPYLQVTYDLAIAKIAFQIKATETSPKFSNFKAIGKFIDGCGLSTIMVENELLASGSVASFIDGKHFNRCKRLHPIMALGLQILHFQSFLEQ
;
A
#
# COMPACT_ATOMS: atom_id res chain seq x y z
N MET A 1 -17.43 10.86 33.33
CA MET A 1 -17.01 9.67 34.13
C MET A 1 -17.63 9.67 35.51
N LEU A 2 -17.64 10.79 36.25
CA LEU A 2 -18.27 10.86 37.59
C LEU A 2 -19.78 10.51 37.57
N SER A 3 -20.57 11.08 36.66
CA SER A 3 -22.01 10.78 36.54
C SER A 3 -22.31 9.31 36.28
N HIS A 4 -21.50 8.64 35.44
CA HIS A 4 -21.58 7.20 35.19
C HIS A 4 -21.13 6.38 36.41
N ALA A 5 -20.04 6.77 37.07
CA ALA A 5 -19.54 6.09 38.26
C ALA A 5 -20.53 6.15 39.44
N VAL A 6 -21.29 7.24 39.55
CA VAL A 6 -22.28 7.48 40.61
C VAL A 6 -23.71 7.11 40.17
N ARG A 7 -23.89 6.56 38.94
CA ARG A 7 -25.17 6.11 38.38
C ARG A 7 -26.30 7.16 38.46
N LEU A 8 -25.96 8.42 38.21
CA LEU A 8 -26.97 9.47 38.21
C LEU A 8 -27.89 9.31 36.98
N PRO A 9 -29.21 9.17 37.17
CA PRO A 9 -30.17 9.06 36.07
C PRO A 9 -30.28 10.40 35.34
N ASP A 10 -30.61 10.35 34.04
CA ASP A 10 -30.96 11.50 33.20
C ASP A 10 -29.88 12.59 33.01
N ILE A 11 -28.64 12.32 33.43
CA ILE A 11 -27.51 13.21 33.16
C ILE A 11 -26.71 12.67 31.98
N PRO A 12 -26.71 13.36 30.82
CA PRO A 12 -25.92 12.92 29.68
C PRO A 12 -24.43 12.92 30.03
N MET A 13 -23.71 11.89 29.60
CA MET A 13 -22.24 11.91 29.66
C MET A 13 -21.70 12.99 28.73
N TRP A 14 -20.40 13.32 28.86
CA TRP A 14 -19.73 14.33 28.05
C TRP A 14 -20.09 14.27 26.55
N ALA A 15 -20.07 13.07 25.93
CA ALA A 15 -20.45 12.90 24.54
C ALA A 15 -21.92 13.26 24.25
N GLY A 16 -22.85 12.82 25.11
CA GLY A 16 -24.28 13.12 24.97
C GLY A 16 -24.59 14.60 25.20
N PHE A 17 -23.93 15.25 26.16
CA PHE A 17 -24.08 16.68 26.41
C PHE A 17 -23.61 17.49 25.20
N ASN A 18 -22.42 17.18 24.68
CA ASN A 18 -21.92 17.85 23.48
C ASN A 18 -22.84 17.60 22.28
N SER A 19 -23.35 16.38 22.08
CA SER A 19 -24.31 16.10 21.00
C SER A 19 -25.63 16.88 21.15
N ALA A 20 -26.08 17.15 22.38
CA ALA A 20 -27.33 17.88 22.62
C ALA A 20 -27.18 19.40 22.43
N VAL A 21 -25.98 19.94 22.70
CA VAL A 21 -25.69 21.37 22.58
C VAL A 21 -25.13 21.74 21.20
N THR A 22 -24.48 20.78 20.52
CA THR A 22 -23.92 20.99 19.18
C THR A 22 -25.04 20.94 18.15
N LYS A 23 -25.19 22.01 17.40
CA LYS A 23 -26.07 22.06 16.24
C LYS A 23 -25.29 21.58 15.01
N ASP A 24 -25.67 20.42 14.47
CA ASP A 24 -25.06 19.84 13.27
C ASP A 24 -25.91 20.18 12.05
N ASP A 25 -25.45 21.17 11.28
CA ASP A 25 -26.08 21.58 10.02
C ASP A 25 -25.46 20.86 8.81
N SER A 26 -24.67 19.79 9.04
CA SER A 26 -24.07 19.02 7.94
C SER A 26 -25.12 18.25 7.14
N PRO A 27 -24.90 18.05 5.83
CA PRO A 27 -25.79 17.25 5.01
C PRO A 27 -25.81 15.81 5.52
N GLN A 28 -27.02 15.24 5.63
CA GLN A 28 -27.20 13.86 6.09
C GLN A 28 -26.44 12.89 5.18
N GLN A 29 -25.55 12.10 5.77
CA GLN A 29 -24.82 11.07 5.04
C GLN A 29 -25.74 9.89 4.71
N LEU A 30 -25.89 9.58 3.42
CA LEU A 30 -26.60 8.38 2.97
C LEU A 30 -25.63 7.20 2.95
N MET A 31 -25.89 6.19 3.79
CA MET A 31 -25.15 4.93 3.74
C MET A 31 -25.94 3.87 2.99
N SER A 32 -25.29 3.19 2.05
CA SER A 32 -25.86 2.09 1.29
C SER A 32 -24.88 0.93 1.24
N TYR A 33 -25.41 -0.29 1.08
CA TYR A 33 -24.62 -1.50 0.95
C TYR A 33 -24.65 -1.97 -0.50
N LEU A 34 -23.48 -2.40 -0.99
CA LEU A 34 -23.39 -3.09 -2.28
C LEU A 34 -23.80 -4.55 -2.12
N THR A 35 -24.27 -5.15 -3.21
CA THR A 35 -24.59 -6.58 -3.26
C THR A 35 -23.35 -7.41 -2.89
N PRO A 36 -23.43 -8.28 -1.86
CA PRO A 36 -22.31 -9.12 -1.47
C PRO A 36 -21.93 -10.11 -2.56
N ILE A 37 -20.63 -10.36 -2.71
CA ILE A 37 -20.11 -11.42 -3.59
C ILE A 37 -20.02 -12.69 -2.76
N ASN A 38 -20.73 -13.75 -3.17
CA ASN A 38 -20.75 -15.02 -2.45
C ASN A 38 -19.52 -15.89 -2.76
N ALA A 39 -18.34 -15.40 -2.40
CA ALA A 39 -17.06 -16.07 -2.58
C ALA A 39 -16.05 -15.59 -1.52
N SER A 40 -14.89 -16.26 -1.42
CA SER A 40 -13.85 -15.86 -0.47
C SER A 40 -13.37 -14.44 -0.74
N PRO A 41 -13.33 -13.55 0.27
CA PRO A 41 -12.93 -12.17 0.08
C PRO A 41 -11.45 -12.02 -0.28
N THR A 42 -10.63 -13.04 0.00
CA THR A 42 -9.20 -13.08 -0.38
C THR A 42 -8.97 -13.75 -1.73
N ALA A 43 -10.02 -14.14 -2.46
CA ALA A 43 -9.84 -14.68 -3.80
C ALA A 43 -9.50 -13.54 -4.78
N HIS A 44 -8.43 -13.71 -5.56
CA HIS A 44 -8.00 -12.73 -6.57
C HIS A 44 -9.14 -12.16 -7.45
N PRO A 45 -10.02 -12.98 -8.06
CA PRO A 45 -11.12 -12.45 -8.89
C PRO A 45 -12.13 -11.62 -8.10
N VAL A 46 -12.33 -11.91 -6.80
CA VAL A 46 -13.23 -11.14 -5.93
C VAL A 46 -12.63 -9.77 -5.65
N VAL A 47 -11.34 -9.71 -5.29
CA VAL A 47 -10.63 -8.45 -5.04
C VAL A 47 -10.60 -7.58 -6.30
N LEU A 48 -10.26 -8.16 -7.45
CA LEU A 48 -10.32 -7.45 -8.74
C LEU A 48 -11.72 -6.90 -9.00
N LYS A 49 -12.76 -7.72 -8.81
CA LYS A 49 -14.13 -7.29 -9.06
C LYS A 49 -14.56 -6.14 -8.15
N THR A 50 -14.15 -6.16 -6.88
CA THR A 50 -14.43 -5.06 -5.96
C THR A 50 -13.73 -3.76 -6.37
N MET A 51 -12.51 -3.84 -6.90
CA MET A 51 -11.78 -2.68 -7.41
C MET A 51 -12.43 -2.10 -8.67
N GLU A 52 -12.86 -2.94 -9.62
CA GLU A 52 -13.63 -2.50 -10.80
C GLU A 52 -14.93 -1.81 -10.40
N GLN A 53 -15.66 -2.38 -9.43
CA GLN A 53 -16.92 -1.82 -8.96
C GLN A 53 -16.73 -0.45 -8.31
N CYS A 54 -15.63 -0.26 -7.57
CA CYS A 54 -15.25 1.03 -7.01
C CYS A 54 -15.03 2.10 -8.10
N ILE A 55 -14.42 1.74 -9.24
CA ILE A 55 -14.22 2.67 -10.36
C ILE A 55 -15.57 3.04 -10.99
N LYS A 56 -16.46 2.06 -11.20
CA LYS A 56 -17.80 2.33 -11.74
C LYS A 56 -18.61 3.26 -10.84
N ILE A 57 -18.56 3.05 -9.53
CA ILE A 57 -19.23 3.93 -8.55
C ILE A 57 -18.66 5.34 -8.62
N LEU A 58 -17.35 5.47 -8.77
CA LEU A 58 -16.69 6.78 -8.90
C LEU A 58 -17.17 7.53 -10.16
N GLU A 59 -17.37 6.81 -11.27
CA GLU A 59 -17.97 7.35 -12.50
C GLU A 59 -19.45 7.73 -12.32
N GLU A 60 -20.25 6.87 -11.69
CA GLU A 60 -21.68 7.09 -11.44
C GLU A 60 -21.95 8.29 -10.52
N VAL A 61 -21.10 8.50 -9.50
CA VAL A 61 -21.24 9.60 -8.54
C VAL A 61 -20.51 10.87 -9.01
N ASN A 62 -19.82 10.81 -10.16
CA ASN A 62 -19.03 11.89 -10.74
C ASN A 62 -18.06 12.54 -9.72
N GLN A 63 -17.35 11.69 -8.97
CA GLN A 63 -16.35 12.13 -8.01
C GLN A 63 -14.94 11.95 -8.56
N PRO A 64 -13.98 12.83 -8.25
CA PRO A 64 -12.61 12.69 -8.74
C PRO A 64 -11.84 11.58 -8.01
N TYR A 65 -12.24 11.23 -6.78
CA TYR A 65 -11.54 10.27 -5.93
C TYR A 65 -12.50 9.44 -5.08
N LEU A 66 -12.12 8.19 -4.81
CA LEU A 66 -12.83 7.29 -3.89
C LEU A 66 -11.80 6.70 -2.92
N GLN A 67 -12.06 6.84 -1.63
CA GLN A 67 -11.26 6.20 -0.59
C GLN A 67 -11.79 4.79 -0.35
N VAL A 68 -10.93 3.79 -0.54
CA VAL A 68 -11.26 2.38 -0.31
C VAL A 68 -10.40 1.84 0.82
N THR A 69 -11.04 1.25 1.83
CA THR A 69 -10.39 0.62 2.98
C THR A 69 -10.56 -0.89 2.90
N TYR A 70 -9.44 -1.60 2.96
CA TYR A 70 -9.39 -3.06 3.00
C TYR A 70 -8.73 -3.53 4.29
N ASP A 71 -9.03 -4.76 4.71
CA ASP A 71 -8.18 -5.45 5.67
C ASP A 71 -6.80 -5.75 5.06
N LEU A 72 -5.82 -6.09 5.88
CA LEU A 72 -4.45 -6.31 5.44
C LEU A 72 -4.32 -7.43 4.39
N ALA A 73 -5.08 -8.52 4.52
CA ALA A 73 -5.00 -9.67 3.61
C ALA A 73 -5.54 -9.31 2.21
N ILE A 74 -6.67 -8.59 2.14
CA ILE A 74 -7.23 -8.12 0.87
C ILE A 74 -6.37 -6.99 0.27
N ALA A 75 -5.89 -6.05 1.09
CA ALA A 75 -5.05 -4.94 0.65
C ALA A 75 -3.79 -5.43 -0.09
N LYS A 76 -3.14 -6.49 0.43
CA LYS A 76 -1.96 -7.10 -0.21
C LYS A 76 -2.26 -7.56 -1.64
N ILE A 77 -3.41 -8.19 -1.85
CA ILE A 77 -3.83 -8.71 -3.17
C ILE A 77 -4.20 -7.54 -4.10
N ALA A 78 -4.94 -6.55 -3.60
CA ALA A 78 -5.29 -5.36 -4.36
C ALA A 78 -4.04 -4.61 -4.88
N PHE A 79 -3.00 -4.50 -4.05
CA PHE A 79 -1.72 -3.92 -4.48
C PHE A 79 -0.99 -4.76 -5.54
N GLN A 80 -1.06 -6.09 -5.45
CA GLN A 80 -0.48 -6.99 -6.47
C GLN A 80 -1.20 -6.84 -7.81
N ILE A 81 -2.53 -6.79 -7.81
CA ILE A 81 -3.36 -6.55 -9.00
C ILE A 81 -2.96 -5.22 -9.64
N LYS A 82 -2.95 -4.14 -8.84
CA LYS A 82 -2.57 -2.80 -9.31
C LYS A 82 -1.15 -2.75 -9.89
N ALA A 83 -0.22 -3.51 -9.31
CA ALA A 83 1.15 -3.60 -9.81
C ALA A 83 1.29 -4.40 -11.11
N THR A 84 0.34 -5.28 -11.41
CA THR A 84 0.32 -6.12 -12.62
C THR A 84 -0.36 -5.42 -13.79
N GLU A 85 -1.48 -4.73 -13.55
CA GLU A 85 -2.29 -4.08 -14.61
C GLU A 85 -1.80 -2.69 -14.99
N THR A 86 -1.11 -1.99 -14.08
CA THR A 86 -0.39 -0.76 -14.37
C THR A 86 1.09 -1.05 -14.21
N SER A 87 1.88 -0.86 -15.28
CA SER A 87 3.36 -0.96 -15.30
C SER A 87 3.99 -0.78 -13.90
N PRO A 88 4.87 -1.71 -13.45
CA PRO A 88 5.06 -1.99 -12.03
C PRO A 88 5.70 -0.79 -11.33
N LYS A 89 4.88 0.02 -10.65
CA LYS A 89 5.34 1.10 -9.78
C LYS A 89 5.52 0.67 -8.32
N PHE A 90 5.33 -0.61 -8.01
CA PHE A 90 5.56 -1.16 -6.68
C PHE A 90 6.42 -2.42 -6.75
N SER A 91 7.73 -2.22 -6.80
CA SER A 91 8.71 -3.26 -6.52
C SER A 91 8.70 -3.57 -5.02
N ASN A 92 8.44 -4.83 -4.66
CA ASN A 92 8.60 -5.31 -3.28
C ASN A 92 10.10 -5.43 -2.98
N PHE A 93 10.72 -4.32 -2.61
CA PHE A 93 12.16 -4.22 -2.39
C PHE A 93 12.70 -5.17 -1.33
N LYS A 94 11.85 -5.59 -0.37
CA LYS A 94 12.24 -6.60 0.63
C LYS A 94 12.44 -7.99 0.02
N ALA A 95 11.62 -8.37 -0.95
CA ALA A 95 11.77 -9.64 -1.66
C ALA A 95 13.01 -9.62 -2.56
N ILE A 96 13.21 -8.51 -3.29
CA ILE A 96 14.39 -8.30 -4.14
C ILE A 96 15.66 -8.28 -3.29
N GLY A 97 15.65 -7.55 -2.18
CA GLY A 97 16.75 -7.46 -1.23
C GLY A 97 17.19 -8.82 -0.69
N LYS A 98 16.24 -9.68 -0.27
CA LYS A 98 16.54 -11.07 0.12
C LYS A 98 17.15 -11.90 -1.00
N PHE A 99 16.71 -11.70 -2.25
CA PHE A 99 17.23 -12.43 -3.40
C PHE A 99 18.69 -12.05 -3.72
N ILE A 100 19.04 -10.78 -3.55
CA ILE A 100 20.40 -10.27 -3.80
C ILE A 100 21.29 -10.28 -2.55
N ASP A 101 20.79 -10.78 -1.42
CA ASP A 101 21.58 -10.84 -0.20
C ASP A 101 22.69 -11.89 -0.36
N GLY A 102 23.92 -11.49 -0.04
CA GLY A 102 25.10 -12.35 -0.16
C GLY A 102 25.63 -12.62 -1.58
N CYS A 103 25.03 -12.08 -2.65
CA CYS A 103 25.52 -12.30 -4.03
C CYS A 103 26.63 -11.33 -4.47
N GLY A 104 27.11 -10.47 -3.58
CA GLY A 104 28.18 -9.50 -3.84
C GLY A 104 27.74 -8.19 -4.52
N LEU A 105 26.48 -8.08 -4.97
CA LEU A 105 25.97 -6.85 -5.60
C LEU A 105 26.02 -5.64 -4.65
N SER A 106 25.79 -5.84 -3.35
CA SER A 106 25.93 -4.78 -2.34
C SER A 106 27.37 -4.32 -2.18
N THR A 107 28.35 -5.21 -2.30
CA THR A 107 29.78 -4.88 -2.28
C THR A 107 30.14 -4.00 -3.47
N ILE A 108 29.71 -4.38 -4.69
CA ILE A 108 29.93 -3.59 -5.90
C ILE A 108 29.32 -2.19 -5.76
N MET A 109 28.11 -2.07 -5.19
CA MET A 109 27.51 -0.76 -4.94
C MET A 109 28.30 0.09 -3.95
N VAL A 110 28.90 -0.52 -2.93
CA VAL A 110 29.71 0.18 -1.93
C VAL A 110 31.02 0.66 -2.54
N GLU A 111 31.68 -0.18 -3.32
CA GLU A 111 32.94 0.15 -4.01
C GLU A 111 32.76 1.27 -5.04
N ASN A 112 31.58 1.37 -5.67
CA ASN A 112 31.25 2.41 -6.65
C ASN A 112 30.58 3.65 -6.01
N GLU A 113 30.64 3.81 -4.69
CA GLU A 113 30.07 4.95 -3.95
C GLU A 113 28.54 5.15 -4.15
N LEU A 114 27.84 4.13 -4.67
CA LEU A 114 26.39 4.17 -4.88
C LEU A 114 25.63 4.01 -3.57
N LEU A 115 26.23 3.29 -2.61
CA LEU A 115 25.65 2.95 -1.32
C LEU A 115 26.72 3.00 -0.22
N ALA A 116 26.48 3.77 0.85
CA ALA A 116 27.38 3.77 2.00
C ALA A 116 27.34 2.42 2.74
N SER A 117 28.46 1.96 3.29
CA SER A 117 28.56 0.68 4.03
C SER A 117 27.52 0.56 5.15
N GLY A 118 27.33 1.62 5.95
CA GLY A 118 26.30 1.66 7.01
C GLY A 118 24.85 1.62 6.50
N SER A 119 24.63 1.78 5.19
CA SER A 119 23.31 1.77 4.58
C SER A 119 22.92 0.43 3.94
N VAL A 120 23.84 -0.55 3.89
CA VAL A 120 23.62 -1.85 3.23
C VAL A 120 22.45 -2.62 3.84
N ALA A 121 22.43 -2.82 5.15
CA ALA A 121 21.37 -3.58 5.83
C ALA A 121 19.98 -2.98 5.55
N SER A 122 19.87 -1.65 5.61
CA SER A 122 18.61 -0.93 5.36
C SER A 122 18.15 -0.97 3.90
N PHE A 123 19.08 -1.16 2.96
CA PHE A 123 18.80 -1.37 1.54
C PHE A 123 18.31 -2.80 1.28
N ILE A 124 19.01 -3.81 1.82
CA ILE A 124 18.62 -5.23 1.73
C ILE A 124 17.26 -5.49 2.39
N ASP A 125 16.98 -4.85 3.53
CA ASP A 125 15.68 -4.95 4.19
C ASP A 125 14.52 -4.28 3.41
N GLY A 126 14.83 -3.50 2.37
CA GLY A 126 13.84 -2.76 1.58
C GLY A 126 13.14 -1.63 2.34
N LYS A 127 13.69 -1.18 3.48
CA LYS A 127 13.08 -0.19 4.39
C LYS A 127 13.04 1.23 3.81
N HIS A 128 13.98 1.57 2.92
CA HIS A 128 14.08 2.91 2.32
C HIS A 128 13.62 2.92 0.86
N PHE A 129 12.33 3.18 0.65
CA PHE A 129 11.70 3.17 -0.68
C PHE A 129 12.46 3.99 -1.73
N ASN A 130 12.73 5.28 -1.47
CA ASN A 130 13.38 6.17 -2.45
C ASN A 130 14.79 5.69 -2.83
N ARG A 131 15.53 5.13 -1.87
CA ARG A 131 16.86 4.57 -2.11
C ARG A 131 16.77 3.31 -2.98
N CYS A 132 15.87 2.39 -2.63
CA CYS A 132 15.69 1.15 -3.38
C CYS A 132 15.19 1.41 -4.80
N LYS A 133 14.25 2.35 -4.96
CA LYS A 133 13.74 2.81 -6.26
C LYS A 133 14.83 3.39 -7.16
N ARG A 134 15.85 4.04 -6.58
CA ARG A 134 16.98 4.59 -7.34
C ARG A 134 18.02 3.52 -7.70
N LEU A 135 18.42 2.70 -6.72
CA LEU A 135 19.58 1.81 -6.86
C LEU A 135 19.28 0.51 -7.62
N HIS A 136 18.11 -0.11 -7.44
CA HIS A 136 17.81 -1.37 -8.13
C HIS A 136 17.79 -1.23 -9.67
N PRO A 137 17.20 -0.18 -10.27
CA PRO A 137 17.26 0.01 -11.72
C PRO A 137 18.67 0.22 -12.26
N ILE A 138 19.52 0.95 -11.52
CA ILE A 138 20.93 1.19 -11.92
C ILE A 138 21.68 -0.15 -12.01
N MET A 139 21.49 -1.04 -11.02
CA MET A 139 22.10 -2.36 -11.06
C MET A 139 21.53 -3.26 -12.15
N ALA A 140 20.21 -3.24 -12.33
CA ALA A 140 19.58 -4.03 -13.38
C ALA A 140 20.12 -3.63 -14.76
N LEU A 141 20.28 -2.33 -15.00
CA LEU A 141 20.89 -1.81 -16.23
C LEU A 141 22.36 -2.25 -16.37
N GLY A 142 23.16 -2.15 -15.31
CA GLY A 142 24.55 -2.61 -15.33
C GLY A 142 24.68 -4.09 -15.68
N LEU A 143 23.84 -4.95 -15.08
CA LEU A 143 23.79 -6.37 -15.39
C LEU A 143 23.32 -6.65 -16.83
N GLN A 144 22.35 -5.89 -17.34
CA GLN A 144 21.90 -6.01 -18.73
C GLN A 144 23.00 -5.63 -19.73
N ILE A 145 23.77 -4.58 -19.46
CA ILE A 145 24.90 -4.17 -20.29
C ILE A 145 25.96 -5.27 -20.32
N LEU A 146 26.34 -5.80 -19.15
CA LEU A 146 27.31 -6.90 -19.05
C LEU A 146 26.83 -8.15 -19.78
N HIS A 147 25.55 -8.50 -19.62
CA HIS A 147 24.95 -9.63 -20.31
C HIS A 147 24.95 -9.44 -21.84
N PHE A 148 24.70 -8.21 -22.31
CA PHE A 148 24.73 -7.90 -23.74
C PHE A 148 26.16 -7.93 -24.30
N GLN A 149 27.15 -7.40 -23.56
CA GLN A 149 28.56 -7.50 -23.93
C GLN A 149 29.02 -8.96 -24.03
N SER A 150 28.69 -9.78 -23.03
CA SER A 150 29.00 -11.21 -23.05
C SER A 150 28.34 -11.95 -24.21
N PHE A 151 27.16 -11.51 -24.67
CA PHE A 151 26.50 -12.07 -25.85
C PHE A 151 27.21 -11.67 -27.15
N LEU A 152 27.76 -10.45 -27.25
CA LEU A 152 28.50 -10.00 -28.43
C LEU A 152 29.89 -10.62 -28.55
N GLU A 153 30.46 -11.11 -27.45
CA GLU A 153 31.76 -11.80 -27.41
C GLU A 153 31.65 -13.30 -27.76
N GLN A 154 30.44 -13.84 -27.94
CA GLN A 154 30.16 -15.20 -28.40
C GLN A 154 29.92 -15.24 -29.92
#